data_AF-A0A7L4RK45-F1
#
_entry.id   AF-A0A7L4RK45-F1
#
_cell.length_a   1.000
_cell.length_b   1.000
_cell.length_c   1.000
_cell.angle_alpha   90.00
_cell.angle_beta   90.00
_cell.angle_gamma   90.00
#
_symmetry.space_group_name_H-M   'P 1'
#
loop_
_entity.id
_entity.type
_entity.pdbx_description
1 polymer ?
#
loop_
_entity_poly.entity_id
_entity_poly.type
_entity_poly.pdbx_seq_one_letter_code
_entity_poly.pdbx_strand_id
1 'polypeptide(L)'
;MKGVDIKVPFVEKASRMELLVRIVYTFLYMIVAMIAGGIVMCILYPIEWLVILILGKRIDTLNKFIHSYIVWVTQFHAYLYTLTDERPPMIPSF
;
A
#
# COMPACT_ATOMS: atom_id res chain seq x y z
N MET A 1 -10.90 -20.26 -1.44
CA MET A 1 -10.41 -19.08 -0.69
C MET A 1 -10.52 -17.89 -1.64
N LYS A 2 -11.24 -16.82 -1.29
CA LYS A 2 -11.31 -15.62 -2.13
C LYS A 2 -9.93 -14.94 -2.06
N GLY A 3 -9.29 -14.76 -3.21
CA GLY A 3 -8.06 -13.97 -3.32
C GLY A 3 -8.33 -12.49 -3.07
N VAL A 4 -7.26 -11.70 -3.02
CA VAL A 4 -7.34 -10.23 -2.99
C VAL A 4 -7.63 -9.76 -4.42
N ASP A 5 -8.88 -9.44 -4.69
CA ASP A 5 -9.30 -8.83 -5.96
C ASP A 5 -9.12 -7.32 -5.86
N ILE A 6 -8.13 -6.78 -6.59
CA ILE A 6 -7.87 -5.34 -6.65
C ILE A 6 -8.65 -4.79 -7.84
N LYS A 7 -9.84 -4.26 -7.55
CA LYS A 7 -10.71 -3.66 -8.57
C LYS A 7 -10.34 -2.20 -8.75
N VAL A 8 -9.69 -1.88 -9.86
CA VAL A 8 -9.53 -0.51 -10.33
C VAL A 8 -10.30 -0.37 -11.64
N PRO A 9 -11.50 0.25 -11.63
CA PRO A 9 -12.30 0.38 -12.85
C PRO A 9 -11.59 1.26 -13.87
N PHE A 10 -11.66 0.90 -15.15
CA PHE A 10 -11.17 1.76 -16.21
C PHE A 10 -12.02 3.03 -16.29
N VAL A 11 -11.37 4.19 -16.22
CA VAL A 11 -12.00 5.49 -16.39
C VAL A 11 -11.36 6.16 -17.60
N GLU A 12 -12.17 6.47 -18.61
CA GLU A 12 -11.68 7.06 -19.87
C GLU A 12 -11.17 8.50 -19.68
N LYS A 13 -11.80 9.25 -18.78
CA LYS A 13 -11.45 10.66 -18.52
C LYS A 13 -10.30 10.72 -17.51
N ALA A 14 -9.15 11.22 -17.97
CA ALA A 14 -8.00 11.54 -17.13
C ALA A 14 -7.74 13.06 -17.09
N SER A 15 -7.42 13.58 -15.91
CA SER A 15 -7.13 14.99 -15.67
C SER A 15 -5.67 15.33 -15.92
N ARG A 16 -5.42 16.27 -16.85
CA ARG A 16 -4.05 16.79 -17.11
C ARG A 16 -3.48 17.56 -15.91
N MET A 17 -4.34 18.25 -15.16
CA MET A 17 -3.92 18.96 -13.94
C MET A 17 -3.50 17.95 -12.87
N GLU A 18 -4.22 16.83 -12.76
CA GLU A 18 -3.88 15.79 -11.80
C GLU A 18 -2.53 15.15 -12.10
N LEU A 19 -2.17 14.97 -13.38
CA LEU A 19 -0.83 14.51 -13.77
C LEU A 19 0.30 15.40 -13.23
N LEU A 20 0.10 16.73 -13.18
CA LEU A 20 1.09 17.64 -12.61
C LEU A 20 1.14 17.55 -11.09
N VAL A 21 -0.03 17.51 -10.43
CA VAL A 21 -0.11 17.37 -8.96
C VAL A 21 0.49 16.04 -8.50
N ARG A 22 0.30 14.98 -9.28
CA ARG A 22 0.82 13.63 -9.05
C ARG A 22 2.32 13.61 -8.85
N ILE A 23 3.09 14.46 -9.53
CA ILE A 23 4.56 14.53 -9.37
C ILE A 23 4.91 14.92 -7.93
N VAL A 24 4.34 16.03 -7.44
CA VAL A 24 4.60 16.53 -6.08
C VAL A 24 4.03 15.57 -5.04
N TYR A 25 2.81 15.09 -5.26
CA TYR A 25 2.14 14.16 -4.34
C TYR A 25 2.93 12.85 -4.18
N THR A 26 3.40 12.29 -5.29
CA THR A 26 4.19 11.06 -5.31
C THR A 26 5.48 11.22 -4.52
N PHE A 27 6.17 12.35 -4.69
CA PHE A 27 7.40 12.61 -3.96
C PHE A 27 7.19 12.61 -2.44
N LEU A 28 6.17 13.32 -1.97
CA LEU A 28 5.83 13.35 -0.54
C LEU A 28 5.38 11.98 -0.03
N TYR A 29 4.56 11.28 -0.81
CA TYR A 29 4.08 9.95 -0.46
C TYR A 29 5.22 8.95 -0.31
N MET A 30 6.21 8.97 -1.22
CA MET A 30 7.35 8.04 -1.17
C MET A 30 8.16 8.17 0.11
N ILE A 31 8.31 9.39 0.66
CA ILE A 31 9.00 9.61 1.94
C ILE A 31 8.26 8.89 3.07
N VAL A 32 6.94 9.06 3.16
CA VAL A 32 6.10 8.38 4.16
C VAL A 32 6.14 6.88 3.96
N ALA A 33 6.06 6.42 2.71
CA ALA A 33 6.04 5.01 2.36
C ALA A 33 7.36 4.31 2.67
N MET A 34 8.49 5.01 2.55
CA MET A 34 9.80 4.50 2.92
C MET A 34 9.93 4.30 4.43
N ILE A 35 9.44 5.25 5.24
CA ILE A 35 9.48 5.15 6.70
C ILE A 35 8.58 3.99 7.19
N ALA A 36 7.32 3.97 6.76
CA ALA A 36 6.38 2.92 7.14
C ALA A 36 6.83 1.55 6.59
N GLY A 37 7.34 1.53 5.36
CA GLY A 37 7.85 0.33 4.69
C GLY A 37 9.09 -0.25 5.36
N GLY A 38 9.97 0.59 5.88
CA GLY A 38 11.12 0.14 6.66
C GLY A 38 10.70 -0.66 7.88
N ILE A 39 9.69 -0.18 8.63
CA ILE A 39 9.17 -0.91 9.81
C ILE A 39 8.53 -2.23 9.37
N VAL A 40 7.69 -2.20 8.33
CA VAL A 40 6.98 -3.39 7.87
C VAL A 40 7.95 -4.45 7.33
N MET A 41 8.87 -4.07 6.45
CA MET A 41 9.77 -5.00 5.77
C MET A 41 10.94 -5.47 6.64
N CYS A 42 11.47 -4.62 7.52
CA CYS A 42 12.63 -4.98 8.34
C CYS A 42 12.25 -5.59 9.70
N ILE A 43 11.02 -5.38 10.19
CA ILE A 43 10.59 -5.83 11.52
C ILE A 43 9.38 -6.74 11.44
N LEU A 44 8.23 -6.21 10.99
CA LEU A 44 6.97 -6.94 11.10
C LEU A 44 6.93 -8.19 10.21
N TYR A 45 7.38 -8.07 8.96
CA TYR A 45 7.41 -9.16 8.01
C TYR A 45 8.35 -10.30 8.44
N PRO A 46 9.62 -10.04 8.84
CA PRO A 46 10.50 -11.09 9.37
C PRO A 46 9.92 -11.81 10.59
N ILE A 47 9.28 -11.07 11.51
CA ILE A 47 8.63 -11.67 12.69
C ILE A 47 7.46 -12.55 12.27
N GLU A 48 6.54 -12.05 11.44
CA GLU A 48 5.39 -12.84 10.94
C GLU A 48 5.88 -14.08 10.19
N TRP A 49 6.92 -13.95 9.38
CA TRP A 49 7.52 -15.07 8.65
C TRP A 49 8.06 -16.16 9.60
N LEU A 50 8.80 -15.77 10.64
CA LEU A 50 9.28 -16.71 11.66
C LEU A 50 8.13 -17.38 12.42
N VAL A 51 7.12 -16.60 12.78
CA VAL A 51 5.89 -17.07 13.45
C VAL A 51 5.18 -18.12 12.59
N ILE A 52 5.01 -17.86 11.29
CA ILE A 52 4.39 -18.82 10.36
C ILE A 52 5.24 -20.08 10.24
N LEU A 53 6.56 -19.95 10.14
CA LEU A 53 7.45 -21.11 10.04
C LEU A 53 7.39 -22.01 11.28
N ILE A 54 7.34 -21.43 12.48
CA ILE A 54 7.39 -22.18 13.73
C ILE A 54 6.00 -22.69 14.13
N LEU A 55 4.96 -21.86 14.00
CA LEU A 55 3.61 -22.14 14.50
C LEU A 55 2.63 -22.59 13.41
N GLY A 56 2.99 -22.47 12.12
CA GLY A 56 2.11 -22.81 11.00
C GLY A 56 0.89 -21.89 10.84
N LYS A 57 0.85 -20.75 11.54
CA LYS A 57 -0.29 -19.82 11.54
C LYS A 57 0.16 -18.37 11.60
N ARG A 58 -0.70 -17.47 11.12
CA ARG A 58 -0.51 -16.01 11.18
C ARG A 58 -0.98 -15.46 12.52
N ILE A 59 -0.37 -14.36 12.95
CA ILE A 59 -0.86 -13.59 14.10
C ILE A 59 -1.73 -12.45 13.58
N ASP A 60 -2.95 -12.35 14.10
CA ASP A 60 -3.94 -11.35 13.67
C ASP A 60 -3.40 -9.91 13.72
N THR A 61 -2.72 -9.54 14.81
CA THR A 61 -2.14 -8.20 14.97
C THR A 61 -1.10 -7.87 13.91
N LEU A 62 -0.09 -8.73 13.73
CA LEU A 62 0.96 -8.52 12.73
C LEU A 62 0.37 -8.50 11.33
N ASN A 63 -0.58 -9.41 11.06
CA ASN A 63 -1.23 -9.50 9.77
C ASN A 63 -2.01 -8.24 9.44
N LYS A 64 -2.73 -7.65 10.41
CA LYS A 64 -3.43 -6.37 10.25
C LYS A 64 -2.48 -5.23 9.89
N PHE A 65 -1.37 -5.07 10.61
CA PHE A 65 -0.40 -4.01 10.32
C PHE A 65 0.21 -4.16 8.92
N ILE A 66 0.65 -5.37 8.57
CA ILE A 66 1.21 -5.67 7.24
C ILE A 66 0.15 -5.44 6.16
N HIS A 67 -1.06 -5.93 6.36
CA HIS A 67 -2.18 -5.77 5.43
C HIS A 67 -2.51 -4.30 5.18
N SER A 68 -2.65 -3.49 6.24
CA SER A 68 -2.95 -2.05 6.12
C SER A 68 -1.87 -1.31 5.33
N TYR A 69 -0.58 -1.62 5.57
CA TYR A 69 0.51 -1.04 4.79
C TYR A 69 0.46 -1.47 3.32
N ILE A 70 0.24 -2.75 3.04
CA ILE A 70 0.21 -3.28 1.68
C ILE A 70 -0.96 -2.69 0.89
N VAL A 71 -2.18 -2.64 1.47
CA VAL A 71 -3.33 -2.03 0.82
C VAL A 71 -3.06 -0.56 0.50
N TRP A 72 -2.53 0.18 1.48
CA TRP A 72 -2.19 1.59 1.33
C TRP A 72 -1.17 1.81 0.22
N VAL A 73 -0.04 1.10 0.22
CA VAL A 73 0.99 1.25 -0.82
C VAL A 73 0.48 0.82 -2.19
N THR A 74 -0.40 -0.17 -2.28
CA THR A 74 -1.00 -0.59 -3.55
C THR A 74 -1.95 0.47 -4.13
N GLN A 75 -2.75 1.15 -3.30
CA GLN A 75 -3.55 2.30 -3.76
C GLN A 75 -2.65 3.38 -4.37
N PHE A 76 -1.49 3.63 -3.76
CA PHE A 76 -0.49 4.52 -4.31
C PHE A 76 0.10 4.05 -5.63
N HIS A 77 0.38 2.77 -5.82
CA HIS A 77 0.84 2.29 -7.12
C HIS A 77 -0.24 2.47 -8.20
N ALA A 78 -1.52 2.26 -7.88
CA ALA A 78 -2.61 2.52 -8.82
C ALA A 78 -2.66 4.00 -9.22
N TYR A 79 -2.44 4.91 -8.26
CA TYR A 79 -2.28 6.33 -8.53
C TYR A 79 -1.01 6.59 -9.36
N LEU A 80 0.18 6.23 -8.89
CA LEU A 80 1.46 6.47 -9.56
C LEU A 80 1.45 6.01 -11.03
N TYR A 81 0.90 4.84 -11.31
CA TYR A 81 0.86 4.24 -12.65
C TYR A 81 -0.37 4.63 -13.47
N THR A 82 -1.08 5.69 -13.07
CA THR A 82 -2.17 6.30 -13.84
C THR A 82 -3.39 5.38 -14.04
N LEU A 83 -3.57 4.37 -13.19
CA LEU A 83 -4.79 3.56 -13.20
C LEU A 83 -5.98 4.34 -12.61
N THR A 84 -5.71 5.37 -11.80
CA THR A 84 -6.74 6.24 -11.22
C THR A 84 -6.22 7.67 -10.99
N ASP A 85 -7.14 8.63 -11.06
CA ASP A 85 -6.94 10.02 -10.62
C ASP A 85 -7.30 10.23 -9.15
N GLU A 86 -7.88 9.23 -8.48
CA GLU A 86 -8.18 9.29 -7.05
C GLU A 86 -6.89 9.21 -6.23
N ARG A 87 -6.66 10.22 -5.40
CA ARG A 87 -5.48 10.29 -4.53
C ARG A 87 -5.63 9.33 -3.35
N PRO A 88 -4.66 8.45 -3.09
CA PRO A 88 -4.67 7.60 -1.90
C PRO A 88 -4.46 8.47 -0.65
N PRO A 89 -4.86 8.05 0.55
CA PRO A 89 -4.57 8.81 1.78
C PRO A 89 -3.05 8.91 2.02
N MET A 90 -2.57 10.00 2.63
CA MET A 90 -1.13 10.22 2.87
C MET A 90 -0.51 9.27 3.90
N ILE A 91 -1.32 8.62 4.73
CA ILE A 91 -0.88 7.71 5.79
C ILE A 91 -1.69 6.40 5.75
N PRO A 92 -1.10 5.27 6.14
CA PRO A 92 -1.84 4.01 6.27
C PRO A 92 -2.92 4.10 7.34
N SER A 93 -4.04 3.42 7.13
CA SER A 93 -5.08 3.20 8.15
C SER A 93 -4.72 1.98 8.99
N PHE A 94 -4.02 2.20 10.10
CA PHE A 94 -3.66 1.15 11.06
C PHE A 94 -4.87 0.69 11.90
#